data_AF-C1JCA5-F1
#
_entry.id   AF-C1JCA5-F1
#
_cell.length_a   1.000
_cell.length_b   1.000
_cell.length_c   1.000
_cell.angle_alpha   90.00
_cell.angle_beta   90.00
_cell.angle_gamma   90.00
#
_symmetry.space_group_name_H-M   'P 1'
#
loop_
_entity.id
_entity.type
_entity.pdbx_description
1 polymer ?
#
loop_
_entity_poly.entity_id
_entity_poly.type
_entity_poly.pdbx_seq_one_letter_code
_entity_poly.pdbx_strand_id
1 'polypeptide(L)'
;PITRADGAVVGVQCHYQRLQNVSSNALRPTWVPYASTEVGEGVLLFSLKLMMDDWSYQRPSNSYFLGGIINIEASVKVYNHVPLRVFVDSCVATQGPDVNSLPRYSFIENHGCFVDAKATASSSRFMPRSQDDKMQFQLEAFMFQEGYSPYIYITCILKATIASV
;
A
#
# COMPACT_ATOMS: atom_id res chain seq x y z
N PRO A 1 36.09 4.81 30.84
CA PRO A 1 35.67 5.32 29.51
C PRO A 1 34.21 4.92 29.23
N ILE A 2 33.32 5.89 29.04
CA ILE A 2 31.91 5.65 28.76
C ILE A 2 31.69 5.84 27.26
N THR A 3 31.33 4.77 26.56
CA THR A 3 30.93 4.83 25.14
C THR A 3 29.41 4.91 25.08
N ARG A 4 28.85 5.99 24.53
CA ARG A 4 27.41 6.07 24.20
C ARG A 4 27.21 5.34 22.88
N ALA A 5 26.36 4.32 22.87
CA ALA A 5 25.90 3.67 21.65
C ALA A 5 24.56 4.27 21.24
N ASP A 6 24.38 4.55 19.96
CA ASP A 6 23.09 4.99 19.42
C ASP A 6 22.03 3.90 19.56
N GLY A 7 20.77 4.33 19.67
CA GLY A 7 19.63 3.41 19.78
C GLY A 7 19.50 2.52 18.54
N ALA A 8 19.25 1.23 18.75
CA ALA A 8 18.95 0.29 17.68
C ALA A 8 17.44 0.14 17.52
N VAL A 9 16.95 0.16 16.27
CA VAL A 9 15.54 -0.10 15.97
C VAL A 9 15.40 -1.52 15.44
N VAL A 10 14.50 -2.29 16.06
CA VAL A 10 14.22 -3.68 15.69
C VAL A 10 12.89 -3.73 14.95
N GLY A 11 12.92 -4.09 13.66
CA GLY A 11 11.71 -4.32 12.88
C GLY A 11 11.02 -5.60 13.34
N VAL A 12 9.74 -5.52 13.71
CA VAL A 12 8.91 -6.67 14.09
C VAL A 12 7.98 -7.02 12.94
N GLN A 13 7.95 -8.29 12.53
CA GLN A 13 7.04 -8.81 11.52
C GLN A 13 6.22 -9.96 12.12
N CYS A 14 4.90 -9.87 11.96
CA CYS A 14 3.99 -10.92 12.41
C CYS A 14 3.29 -11.53 11.19
N HIS A 15 3.29 -12.86 11.11
CA HIS A 15 2.57 -13.62 10.09
C HIS A 15 1.43 -14.38 10.73
N TYR A 16 0.21 -14.18 10.23
CA TYR A 16 -0.98 -14.88 10.69
C TYR A 16 -1.53 -15.76 9.56
N GLN A 17 -1.89 -17.00 9.89
CA GLN A 17 -2.56 -17.90 8.96
C GLN A 17 -3.99 -17.40 8.71
N ARG A 18 -4.38 -17.30 7.44
CA ARG A 18 -5.71 -16.80 7.04
C ARG A 18 -6.86 -17.76 7.36
N LEU A 19 -6.56 -19.04 7.61
CA LEU A 19 -7.54 -20.08 7.85
C LEU A 19 -7.42 -20.52 9.31
N GLN A 20 -8.49 -20.35 10.07
CA GLN A 20 -8.66 -20.96 11.38
C GLN A 20 -9.85 -21.92 11.31
N ASN A 21 -9.70 -23.08 11.94
CA ASN A 21 -10.76 -24.07 12.01
C ASN A 21 -11.81 -23.57 13.01
N VAL A 22 -12.92 -23.06 12.50
CA VAL A 22 -14.07 -22.65 13.32
C VAL A 22 -15.02 -23.83 13.45
N SER A 23 -15.34 -24.26 14.67
CA SER A 23 -16.47 -25.16 14.88
C SER A 23 -17.75 -24.34 14.97
N SER A 24 -18.71 -24.60 14.09
CA SER A 24 -20.10 -24.14 14.27
C SER A 24 -20.91 -25.32 14.79
N ASN A 25 -21.69 -25.12 15.85
CA ASN A 25 -22.67 -26.11 16.28
C ASN A 25 -23.74 -26.28 15.18
N ALA A 26 -24.35 -27.46 15.09
CA ALA A 26 -25.28 -27.82 14.03
C ALA A 26 -26.44 -26.82 13.88
N LEU A 27 -26.51 -26.15 12.72
CA LEU A 27 -27.62 -25.29 12.34
C LEU A 27 -28.81 -26.15 11.87
N ARG A 28 -30.00 -25.84 12.37
CA ARG A 28 -31.26 -26.49 11.98
C ARG A 28 -31.88 -25.68 10.82
N PRO A 29 -31.91 -26.19 9.56
CA PRO A 29 -32.31 -25.38 8.44
C PRO A 29 -33.84 -25.29 8.35
N THR A 30 -34.38 -24.07 8.39
CA THR A 30 -35.76 -23.74 8.01
C THR A 30 -35.74 -23.19 6.59
N TRP A 31 -35.95 -24.05 5.61
CA TRP A 31 -35.93 -23.69 4.20
C TRP A 31 -37.13 -22.80 3.82
N VAL A 32 -36.84 -21.63 3.24
CA VAL A 32 -37.70 -20.96 2.26
C VAL A 32 -36.78 -20.57 1.09
N PRO A 33 -37.02 -21.02 -0.15
CA PRO A 33 -36.15 -20.72 -1.27
C PRO A 33 -36.42 -19.29 -1.73
N TYR A 34 -35.80 -18.33 -1.06
CA TYR A 34 -35.63 -16.99 -1.59
C TYR A 34 -34.36 -17.01 -2.43
N ALA A 35 -34.46 -16.58 -3.69
CA ALA A 35 -33.30 -16.31 -4.52
C ALA A 35 -32.38 -15.37 -3.74
N SER A 36 -31.29 -15.91 -3.20
CA SER A 36 -30.24 -15.09 -2.61
C SER A 36 -29.54 -14.40 -3.77
N THR A 37 -29.99 -13.19 -4.10
CA THR A 37 -29.01 -12.19 -4.51
C THR A 37 -28.06 -12.06 -3.33
N GLU A 38 -26.95 -12.78 -3.37
CA GLU A 38 -25.80 -12.51 -2.50
C GLU A 38 -25.33 -11.09 -2.83
N VAL A 39 -25.97 -10.11 -2.20
CA VAL A 39 -25.43 -8.77 -2.07
C VAL A 39 -24.45 -8.86 -0.90
N GLY A 40 -23.31 -9.51 -1.14
CA GLY A 40 -22.16 -9.28 -0.28
C GLY A 40 -21.81 -7.81 -0.42
N GLU A 41 -21.83 -7.04 0.66
CA GLU A 41 -21.10 -5.77 0.71
C GLU A 41 -19.67 -6.09 0.32
N GLY A 42 -19.32 -5.83 -0.94
CA GLY A 42 -18.02 -6.20 -1.49
C GLY A 42 -16.94 -5.38 -0.83
N VAL A 43 -16.36 -5.89 0.26
CA VAL A 43 -15.19 -5.26 0.90
C VAL A 43 -14.03 -5.37 -0.08
N LEU A 44 -13.73 -4.24 -0.75
CA LEU A 44 -12.57 -4.14 -1.62
C LEU A 44 -11.29 -4.22 -0.78
N LEU A 45 -10.50 -5.26 -1.04
CA LEU A 45 -9.25 -5.50 -0.34
C LEU A 45 -8.10 -4.85 -1.12
N PHE A 46 -7.75 -3.63 -0.73
CA PHE A 46 -6.60 -2.92 -1.26
C PHE A 46 -5.29 -3.37 -0.62
N SER A 47 -4.20 -3.30 -1.37
CA SER A 47 -2.86 -3.62 -0.90
C SER A 47 -1.86 -2.62 -1.50
N LEU A 48 -0.91 -2.21 -0.67
CA LEU A 48 0.26 -1.45 -1.09
C LEU A 48 1.51 -2.28 -0.79
N LYS A 49 2.36 -2.53 -1.79
CA LYS A 49 3.55 -3.37 -1.66
C LYS A 49 4.78 -2.67 -2.18
N LEU A 50 5.90 -2.89 -1.49
CA LEU A 50 7.22 -2.53 -1.98
C LEU A 50 7.74 -3.67 -2.88
N MET A 51 8.05 -3.35 -4.12
CA MET A 51 8.44 -4.32 -5.14
C MET A 51 9.93 -4.26 -5.41
N MET A 52 10.47 -5.34 -5.98
CA MET A 52 11.80 -5.31 -6.59
C MET A 52 11.83 -4.51 -7.89
N ASP A 53 13.04 -4.25 -8.39
CA ASP A 53 13.29 -3.45 -9.60
C ASP A 53 12.69 -4.05 -10.88
N ASP A 54 12.50 -5.37 -10.90
CA ASP A 54 11.90 -6.13 -11.99
C ASP A 54 10.37 -6.35 -11.83
N TRP A 55 9.77 -5.82 -10.74
CA TRP A 55 8.36 -5.98 -10.39
C TRP A 55 7.90 -7.43 -10.19
N SER A 56 8.81 -8.40 -10.07
CA SER A 56 8.45 -9.82 -10.04
C SER A 56 7.86 -10.26 -8.69
N TYR A 57 8.40 -9.75 -7.58
CA TYR A 57 7.92 -10.06 -6.25
C TYR A 57 8.12 -8.92 -5.25
N GLN A 58 7.46 -9.06 -4.09
CA GLN A 58 7.57 -8.12 -2.99
C GLN A 58 8.98 -8.16 -2.41
N ARG A 59 9.61 -6.98 -2.30
CA ARG A 59 10.96 -6.84 -1.78
C ARG A 59 11.07 -7.42 -0.36
N PRO A 60 12.12 -8.20 -0.05
CA PRO A 60 12.29 -8.81 1.27
C PRO A 60 12.80 -7.83 2.33
N SER A 61 13.49 -6.75 1.92
CA SER A 61 14.03 -5.73 2.82
C SER A 61 13.43 -4.35 2.52
N ASN A 62 13.09 -3.62 3.58
CA ASN A 62 12.54 -2.26 3.50
C ASN A 62 13.63 -1.18 3.64
N SER A 63 14.88 -1.52 3.32
CA SER A 63 16.03 -0.62 3.40
C SER A 63 16.38 -0.05 2.03
N TYR A 64 16.47 1.28 1.97
CA TYR A 64 16.80 2.03 0.77
C TYR A 64 17.94 3.02 1.05
N PHE A 65 18.75 3.29 0.03
CA PHE A 65 19.74 4.35 0.05
C PHE A 65 19.14 5.62 -0.58
N LEU A 66 19.59 6.79 -0.13
CA LEU A 66 19.18 8.07 -0.73
C LEU A 66 19.53 8.11 -2.23
N GLY A 67 18.60 8.60 -3.05
CA GLY A 67 18.70 8.57 -4.51
C GLY A 67 18.40 7.20 -5.14
N GLY A 68 18.15 6.17 -4.33
CA GLY A 68 17.60 4.90 -4.81
C GLY A 68 16.13 5.04 -5.23
N ILE A 69 15.58 4.03 -5.89
CA ILE A 69 14.18 4.03 -6.32
C ILE A 69 13.36 3.06 -5.45
N ILE A 70 12.23 3.55 -4.96
CA ILE A 70 11.22 2.78 -4.26
C ILE A 70 10.13 2.41 -5.27
N ASN A 71 10.10 1.14 -5.66
CA ASN A 71 9.04 0.61 -6.51
C ASN A 71 7.84 0.23 -5.64
N ILE A 72 6.68 0.85 -5.91
CA ILE A 72 5.47 0.68 -5.12
C ILE A 72 4.35 0.17 -6.04
N GLU A 73 3.70 -0.91 -5.63
CA GLU A 73 2.52 -1.48 -6.29
C GLU A 73 1.28 -1.28 -5.41
N ALA A 74 0.32 -0.52 -5.91
CA ALA A 74 -1.03 -0.47 -5.40
C ALA A 74 -1.89 -1.49 -6.16
N SER A 75 -2.64 -2.31 -5.45
CA SER A 75 -3.52 -3.31 -6.07
C SER A 75 -4.84 -3.44 -5.32
N VAL A 76 -5.88 -3.87 -6.02
CA VAL A 76 -7.16 -4.29 -5.44
C VAL A 76 -7.39 -5.76 -5.76
N LYS A 77 -7.78 -6.55 -4.76
CA LYS A 77 -8.10 -7.96 -5.02
C LYS A 77 -9.44 -8.08 -5.74
N VAL A 78 -9.37 -8.52 -6.98
CA VAL A 78 -10.53 -8.92 -7.78
C VAL A 78 -10.81 -10.40 -7.48
N TYR A 79 -11.76 -10.66 -6.59
CA TYR A 79 -12.31 -12.01 -6.36
C TYR A 79 -13.42 -12.27 -7.41
N ASN A 80 -14.65 -12.56 -6.97
CA ASN A 80 -15.82 -12.67 -7.84
C ASN A 80 -16.47 -11.30 -8.17
N HIS A 81 -15.67 -10.23 -8.18
CA HIS A 81 -16.14 -8.89 -8.51
C HIS A 81 -16.01 -8.63 -10.01
N VAL A 82 -16.82 -7.69 -10.53
CA VAL A 82 -16.63 -7.13 -11.87
C VAL A 82 -15.19 -6.65 -12.06
N PRO A 83 -14.63 -6.62 -13.28
CA PRO A 83 -13.30 -6.08 -13.51
C PRO A 83 -13.15 -4.69 -12.88
N LEU A 84 -12.12 -4.50 -12.05
CA LEU A 84 -11.87 -3.26 -11.34
C LEU A 84 -10.60 -2.59 -11.86
N ARG A 85 -10.64 -1.26 -11.97
CA ARG A 85 -9.49 -0.41 -12.22
C ARG A 85 -9.09 0.34 -10.95
N VAL A 86 -7.86 0.15 -10.49
CA VAL A 86 -7.35 0.82 -9.27
C VAL A 86 -6.64 2.14 -9.60
N PHE A 87 -6.84 3.16 -8.78
CA PHE A 87 -6.21 4.47 -8.85
C PHE A 87 -5.60 4.85 -7.50
N VAL A 88 -4.51 5.61 -7.55
CA VAL A 88 -3.86 6.22 -6.39
C VAL A 88 -4.32 7.68 -6.33
N ASP A 89 -5.17 8.03 -5.37
CA ASP A 89 -5.77 9.36 -5.26
C ASP A 89 -4.80 10.35 -4.60
N SER A 90 -4.17 9.91 -3.51
CA SER A 90 -3.16 10.68 -2.78
C SER A 90 -2.23 9.75 -2.02
N CYS A 91 -0.99 10.18 -1.79
CA CYS A 91 -0.04 9.51 -0.90
C CYS A 91 0.77 10.52 -0.08
N VAL A 92 0.97 10.19 1.18
CA VAL A 92 1.71 10.99 2.15
C VAL A 92 2.74 10.11 2.85
N ALA A 93 3.95 10.64 2.97
CA ALA A 93 5.03 10.10 3.76
C ALA A 93 5.13 10.84 5.10
N THR A 94 5.35 10.11 6.18
CA THR A 94 5.47 10.63 7.55
C THR A 94 6.52 9.85 8.32
N GLN A 95 7.00 10.38 9.46
CA GLN A 95 7.94 9.66 10.34
C GLN A 95 7.27 8.68 11.31
N GLY A 96 5.96 8.78 11.49
CA GLY A 96 5.16 7.87 12.30
C GLY A 96 4.04 7.23 11.48
N PRO A 97 3.37 6.20 12.02
CA PRO A 97 2.25 5.55 11.34
C PRO A 97 1.00 6.45 11.22
N ASP A 98 0.93 7.54 11.99
CA ASP A 98 -0.16 8.51 11.87
C ASP A 98 0.07 9.44 10.67
N VAL A 99 -0.86 9.40 9.72
CA VAL A 99 -0.90 10.25 8.52
C VAL A 99 -0.86 11.74 8.85
N ASN A 100 -1.38 12.15 10.00
CA ASN A 100 -1.43 13.56 10.38
C ASN A 100 -0.19 14.03 11.14
N SER A 101 0.73 13.12 11.47
CA SER A 101 1.97 13.45 12.16
C SER A 101 2.87 14.37 11.31
N LEU A 102 3.74 15.09 12.00
CA LEU A 102 4.77 15.91 11.38
C LEU A 102 6.15 15.31 11.64
N PRO A 103 7.11 15.47 10.71
CA PRO A 103 6.95 16.11 9.40
C PRO A 103 6.17 15.22 8.42
N ARG A 104 5.44 15.87 7.50
CA ARG A 104 4.66 15.22 6.44
C ARG A 104 5.17 15.66 5.07
N TYR A 105 5.22 14.73 4.12
CA TYR A 105 5.56 15.01 2.73
C TYR A 105 4.57 14.32 1.81
N SER A 106 3.76 15.07 1.07
CA SER A 106 2.87 14.49 0.09
C SER A 106 3.52 14.52 -1.29
N PHE A 107 3.61 13.34 -1.90
CA PHE A 107 4.24 13.14 -3.20
C PHE A 107 3.23 12.80 -4.31
N ILE A 108 2.00 12.43 -3.94
CA ILE A 108 0.85 12.32 -4.84
C ILE A 108 -0.33 13.07 -4.20
N GLU A 109 -0.89 14.03 -4.91
CA GLU A 109 -2.00 14.88 -4.48
C GLU A 109 -3.01 15.09 -5.62
N ASN A 110 -4.05 15.92 -5.40
CA ASN A 110 -4.97 16.38 -6.45
C ASN A 110 -5.49 15.24 -7.35
N HIS A 111 -6.00 14.17 -6.73
CA HIS A 111 -6.59 13.03 -7.42
C HIS A 111 -5.63 12.30 -8.38
N GLY A 112 -4.40 12.06 -7.93
CA GLY A 112 -3.40 11.25 -8.66
C GLY A 112 -2.33 12.05 -9.39
N CYS A 113 -2.18 13.34 -9.10
CA CYS A 113 -1.06 14.14 -9.60
C CYS A 113 0.22 13.82 -8.81
N PHE A 114 1.24 13.31 -9.50
CA PHE A 114 2.56 13.02 -8.90
C PHE A 114 3.37 14.32 -8.76
N VAL A 115 3.29 14.96 -7.59
CA VAL A 115 3.85 16.29 -7.35
C VAL A 115 5.35 16.27 -7.03
N ASP A 116 5.88 15.16 -6.50
CA ASP A 116 7.30 15.02 -6.17
C ASP A 116 8.19 15.28 -7.39
N ALA A 117 7.91 14.64 -8.52
CA ALA A 117 8.65 14.81 -9.77
C ALA A 117 8.78 16.29 -10.20
N LYS A 118 7.75 17.10 -9.92
CA LYS A 118 7.75 18.54 -10.21
C LYS A 118 8.50 19.35 -9.16
N ALA A 119 8.36 19.00 -7.88
CA ALA A 119 8.91 19.76 -6.77
C ALA A 119 10.42 19.56 -6.60
N THR A 120 10.89 18.33 -6.80
CA THR A 120 12.30 17.94 -6.56
C THR A 120 13.08 17.68 -7.83
N ALA A 121 12.42 17.74 -9.00
CA ALA A 121 12.98 17.28 -10.28
C ALA A 121 13.48 15.82 -10.22
N SER A 122 12.86 15.01 -9.36
CA SER A 122 13.15 13.58 -9.21
C SER A 122 12.74 12.77 -10.43
N SER A 123 13.22 11.53 -10.46
CA SER A 123 12.80 10.52 -11.45
C SER A 123 11.49 9.81 -11.08
N SER A 124 10.79 10.28 -10.04
CA SER A 124 9.54 9.69 -9.57
C SER A 124 8.44 9.77 -10.63
N ARG A 125 7.70 8.67 -10.84
CA ARG A 125 6.71 8.58 -11.91
C ARG A 125 5.76 7.41 -11.74
N PHE A 126 4.61 7.49 -12.39
CA PHE A 126 3.77 6.33 -12.64
C PHE A 126 4.34 5.46 -13.76
N MET A 127 4.20 4.15 -13.61
CA MET A 127 4.54 3.20 -14.66
C MET A 127 3.35 2.98 -15.60
N PRO A 128 3.59 2.64 -16.88
CA PRO A 128 2.53 2.18 -17.76
C PRO A 128 1.78 1.01 -17.13
N ARG A 129 0.46 1.06 -17.21
CA ARG A 129 -0.40 0.05 -16.58
C ARG A 129 -0.29 -1.28 -17.31
N SER A 130 0.04 -2.34 -16.57
CA SER A 130 0.06 -3.71 -17.07
C SER A 130 -1.26 -4.45 -16.84
N GLN A 131 -1.97 -4.18 -15.75
CA GLN A 131 -3.25 -4.79 -15.38
C GLN A 131 -4.18 -3.72 -14.78
N ASP A 132 -5.49 -3.81 -15.00
CA ASP A 132 -6.45 -2.82 -14.50
C ASP A 132 -6.50 -2.77 -12.96
N ASP A 133 -6.39 -3.91 -12.32
CA ASP A 133 -6.44 -4.06 -10.87
C ASP A 133 -5.13 -3.67 -10.16
N LYS A 134 -4.11 -3.21 -10.90
CA LYS A 134 -2.79 -2.82 -10.38
C LYS A 134 -2.33 -1.46 -10.91
N MET A 135 -1.71 -0.68 -10.05
CA MET A 135 -1.04 0.56 -10.39
C MET A 135 0.37 0.54 -9.81
N GLN A 136 1.36 0.68 -10.67
CA GLN A 136 2.77 0.64 -10.32
C GLN A 136 3.37 2.05 -10.44
N PHE A 137 4.19 2.44 -9.49
CA PHE A 137 4.85 3.74 -9.49
C PHE A 137 6.18 3.72 -8.76
N GLN A 138 7.06 4.64 -9.16
CA GLN A 138 8.41 4.80 -8.66
C GLN A 138 8.49 6.11 -7.88
N LEU A 139 9.07 6.04 -6.68
CA LEU A 139 9.36 7.18 -5.82
C LEU A 139 10.86 7.19 -5.51
N GLU A 140 11.54 8.30 -5.77
CA GLU A 140 12.93 8.46 -5.36
C GLU A 140 13.03 8.46 -3.83
N ALA A 141 13.96 7.67 -3.30
CA ALA A 141 14.15 7.50 -1.88
C ALA A 141 14.73 8.78 -1.27
N PHE A 142 14.02 9.28 -0.25
CA PHE A 142 14.40 10.47 0.50
C PHE A 142 14.41 10.17 2.01
N MET A 143 14.83 11.15 2.79
CA MET A 143 14.76 11.14 4.26
C MET A 143 14.38 12.52 4.76
N PHE A 144 13.64 12.59 5.86
CA PHE A 144 13.34 13.86 6.51
C PHE A 144 14.58 14.40 7.23
N GLN A 145 14.96 15.66 6.96
CA GLN A 145 16.14 16.27 7.57
C GLN A 145 16.02 16.45 9.09
N GLU A 146 14.83 16.78 9.58
CA GLU A 146 14.55 16.96 11.02
C GLU A 146 14.05 15.66 11.68
N GLY A 147 14.37 14.52 11.11
CA GLY A 147 13.89 13.24 11.61
C GLY A 147 14.67 12.65 12.75
N TYR A 148 13.93 12.18 13.75
CA TYR A 148 14.49 11.40 14.85
C TYR A 148 14.71 9.93 14.48
N SER A 149 14.28 9.52 13.28
CA SER A 149 14.25 8.13 12.85
C SER A 149 14.51 8.00 11.34
N PRO A 150 15.25 6.96 10.90
CA PRO A 150 15.48 6.70 9.48
C PRO A 150 14.28 6.06 8.77
N TYR A 151 13.17 5.82 9.48
CA TYR A 151 11.98 5.18 8.93
C TYR A 151 11.01 6.21 8.34
N ILE A 152 10.37 5.81 7.25
CA ILE A 152 9.30 6.55 6.61
C ILE A 152 8.10 5.63 6.47
N TYR A 153 6.94 6.13 6.87
CA TYR A 153 5.66 5.48 6.68
C TYR A 153 4.96 6.13 5.50
N ILE A 154 4.60 5.32 4.51
CA ILE A 154 3.84 5.75 3.34
C ILE A 154 2.41 5.31 3.52
N THR A 155 1.49 6.27 3.49
CA THR A 155 0.06 6.00 3.49
C THR A 155 -0.58 6.59 2.25
N CYS A 156 -1.42 5.79 1.59
CA CYS A 156 -2.08 6.18 0.36
C CYS A 156 -3.59 5.97 0.45
N ILE A 157 -4.33 6.85 -0.22
CA ILE A 157 -5.76 6.68 -0.48
C ILE A 157 -5.89 6.04 -1.84
N LEU A 158 -6.42 4.81 -1.86
CA LEU A 158 -6.65 4.04 -3.08
C LEU A 158 -8.15 4.05 -3.40
N LYS A 159 -8.47 4.16 -4.69
CA LYS A 159 -9.84 4.10 -5.21
C LYS A 159 -9.94 3.05 -6.30
N ALA A 160 -11.11 2.44 -6.47
CA ALA A 160 -11.37 1.52 -7.56
C ALA A 160 -12.65 1.92 -8.30
N THR A 161 -12.63 1.79 -9.63
CA THR A 161 -13.81 1.92 -10.48
C THR A 161 -14.02 0.64 -11.27
N ILE A 162 -15.18 0.47 -11.90
CA ILE A 162 -15.37 -0.62 -12.86
C ILE A 162 -14.44 -0.35 -14.07
N ALA A 163 -13.70 -1.37 -14.50
CA ALA A 163 -12.89 -1.29 -15.70
C ALA A 163 -13.81 -1.38 -16.93
N SER A 164 -13.71 -0.39 -17.82
CA SER A 164 -14.38 -0.42 -19.12
C SER A 164 -13.65 -1.39 -20.04
N VAL A 165 -14.40 -2.36 -20.60
CA VAL A 165 -13.95 -3.28 -21.66
C VAL A 165 -13.74 -2.52 -22.96
#